data_AF-A0A956LC35-F1
#
_entry.id   AF-A0A956LC35-F1
#
_cell.length_a   1.000
_cell.length_b   1.000
_cell.length_c   1.000
_cell.angle_alpha   90.00
_cell.angle_beta   90.00
_cell.angle_gamma   90.00
#
_symmetry.space_group_name_H-M   'P 1'
#
loop_
_entity.id
_entity.type
_entity.pdbx_description
1 polymer ?
#
loop_
_entity_poly.entity_id
_entity_poly.type
_entity_poly.pdbx_seq_one_letter_code
_entity_poly.pdbx_strand_id
1 'polypeptide(L)'
;MIPEPRIQSPPDGGAIDAAAVARTQFVVLGAGGLGCPALLGLVAAGARRVTLVDDDVVDASNLQRQVLYETANVGMAKTLAAESQLRLRARDLRLTQVRRRLDARGLAEFLEDVDPAATVLLECSDDPGLKFAANDLGLARGIPTVIAGVQRWRGQIIAVVRGAACYRCLYEAPPPAELAPACSAVGIIGAAAGLFGHWMALLAVRLASARADVRGELAGSLHALDLRDMRVQTLRPRPRPGCPACAGEGPELDVSTARCAAR
;
A
#
# COMPACT_ATOMS: atom_id res chain seq x y z
N MET A 1 -18.60 13.26 -25.42
CA MET A 1 -17.53 12.27 -25.16
C MET A 1 -16.55 12.95 -24.23
N ILE A 2 -16.49 12.56 -22.95
CA ILE A 2 -15.49 13.12 -22.03
C ILE A 2 -14.15 12.50 -22.42
N PRO A 3 -13.12 13.27 -22.78
CA PRO A 3 -11.83 12.72 -23.16
C PRO A 3 -11.26 11.91 -21.98
N GLU A 4 -10.72 10.72 -22.27
CA GLU A 4 -10.07 9.91 -21.23
C GLU A 4 -8.88 10.69 -20.65
N PRO A 5 -8.72 10.70 -19.30
CA PRO A 5 -7.56 11.32 -18.68
C PRO A 5 -6.30 10.59 -19.16
N ARG A 6 -5.50 11.27 -19.99
CA ARG A 6 -4.16 10.79 -20.35
C ARG A 6 -3.19 11.21 -19.25
N ILE A 7 -2.36 10.28 -18.80
CA ILE A 7 -1.18 10.61 -18.01
C ILE A 7 -0.37 11.59 -18.85
N GLN A 8 -0.24 12.83 -18.39
CA GLN A 8 0.70 13.77 -18.97
C GLN A 8 2.08 13.38 -18.45
N SER A 9 2.85 12.65 -19.26
CA SER A 9 4.27 12.40 -18.95
C SER A 9 4.98 13.76 -18.88
N PRO A 10 5.70 14.07 -17.79
CA PRO A 10 6.45 15.32 -17.72
C PRO A 10 7.51 15.35 -18.85
N PRO A 11 7.77 16.50 -19.47
CA PRO A 11 8.67 16.64 -20.61
C PRO A 11 10.15 16.32 -20.29
N ASP A 12 10.52 16.18 -19.02
CA ASP A 12 11.91 16.31 -18.56
C ASP A 12 12.64 14.98 -18.30
N GLY A 13 12.19 13.87 -18.91
CA GLY A 13 12.91 12.60 -18.91
C GLY A 13 12.68 11.74 -17.65
N GLY A 14 11.95 10.64 -17.84
CA GLY A 14 11.49 9.73 -16.77
C GLY A 14 10.03 9.34 -16.99
N ALA A 15 9.66 9.01 -18.23
CA ALA A 15 8.27 8.85 -18.62
C ALA A 15 7.62 7.69 -17.85
N ILE A 16 6.54 8.00 -17.13
CA ILE A 16 5.59 6.99 -16.64
C ILE A 16 5.03 6.27 -17.87
N ASP A 17 5.22 4.95 -17.95
CA ASP A 17 4.65 4.13 -19.01
C ASP A 17 3.16 3.92 -18.69
N ALA A 18 2.32 4.77 -19.28
CA ALA A 18 0.87 4.71 -19.12
C ALA A 18 0.28 3.35 -19.49
N ALA A 19 0.84 2.66 -20.47
CA ALA A 19 0.35 1.36 -20.90
C ALA A 19 0.76 0.27 -19.91
N ALA A 20 1.96 0.35 -19.30
CA ALA A 20 2.33 -0.52 -18.19
C ALA A 20 1.40 -0.30 -17.00
N VAL A 21 1.19 0.94 -16.56
CA VAL A 21 0.31 1.27 -15.43
C VAL A 21 -1.12 0.78 -15.65
N ALA A 22 -1.69 0.97 -16.85
CA ALA A 22 -3.04 0.49 -17.15
C ALA A 22 -3.16 -1.05 -17.14
N ARG A 23 -2.07 -1.77 -17.47
CA ARG A 23 -2.02 -3.25 -17.48
C ARG A 23 -1.68 -3.86 -16.13
N THR A 24 -0.99 -3.13 -15.25
CA THR A 24 -0.64 -3.58 -13.91
C THR A 24 -1.89 -3.74 -13.03
N GLN A 25 -1.96 -4.85 -12.32
CA GLN A 25 -2.91 -5.06 -11.23
C GLN A 25 -2.35 -4.45 -9.95
N PHE A 26 -3.02 -3.43 -9.43
CA PHE A 26 -2.69 -2.85 -8.13
C PHE A 26 -3.55 -3.53 -7.05
N VAL A 27 -2.92 -4.32 -6.19
CA VAL A 27 -3.58 -4.90 -5.02
C VAL A 27 -3.42 -3.91 -3.87
N VAL A 28 -4.52 -3.38 -3.35
CA VAL A 28 -4.54 -2.41 -2.25
C VAL A 28 -5.14 -3.09 -1.02
N LEU A 29 -4.34 -3.24 0.04
CA LEU A 29 -4.74 -3.81 1.32
C LEU A 29 -5.21 -2.68 2.25
N GLY A 30 -6.51 -2.52 2.39
CA GLY A 30 -7.14 -1.49 3.20
C GLY A 30 -7.53 -0.24 2.42
N ALA A 31 -8.75 0.21 2.65
CA ALA A 31 -9.39 1.38 2.06
C ALA A 31 -9.59 2.49 3.10
N GLY A 32 -8.62 2.61 4.03
CA GLY A 32 -8.61 3.56 5.12
C GLY A 32 -7.97 4.91 4.79
N GLY A 33 -7.34 5.56 5.78
CA GLY A 33 -6.73 6.88 5.62
C GLY A 33 -5.56 6.93 4.62
N LEU A 34 -4.82 5.82 4.46
CA LEU A 34 -3.78 5.66 3.44
C LEU A 34 -4.36 5.15 2.11
N GLY A 35 -5.26 4.16 2.20
CA GLY A 35 -5.84 3.49 1.04
C GLY A 35 -6.70 4.42 0.17
N CYS A 36 -7.54 5.27 0.78
CA CYS A 36 -8.37 6.24 0.05
C CYS A 36 -7.54 7.14 -0.89
N PRO A 37 -6.55 7.91 -0.40
CA PRO A 37 -5.70 8.72 -1.26
C PRO A 37 -4.82 7.89 -2.22
N ALA A 38 -4.37 6.70 -1.82
CA ALA A 38 -3.64 5.81 -2.72
C ALA A 38 -4.50 5.38 -3.93
N LEU A 39 -5.74 4.97 -3.71
CA LEU A 39 -6.68 4.60 -4.76
C LEU A 39 -6.98 5.77 -5.71
N LEU A 40 -7.22 6.97 -5.15
CA LEU A 40 -7.42 8.18 -5.93
C LEU A 40 -6.21 8.50 -6.81
N GLY A 41 -5.00 8.46 -6.22
CA GLY A 41 -3.75 8.70 -6.92
C GLY A 41 -3.49 7.68 -8.04
N LEU A 42 -3.72 6.39 -7.78
CA LEU A 42 -3.56 5.33 -8.78
C LEU A 42 -4.49 5.54 -9.98
N VAL A 43 -5.78 5.78 -9.72
CA VAL A 43 -6.78 5.99 -10.78
C VAL A 43 -6.48 7.25 -11.59
N ALA A 44 -6.08 8.34 -10.92
CA ALA A 44 -5.64 9.58 -11.57
C ALA A 44 -4.38 9.37 -12.42
N ALA A 45 -3.48 8.49 -11.97
CA ALA A 45 -2.29 8.08 -12.71
C ALA A 45 -2.57 6.98 -13.75
N GLY A 46 -3.82 6.72 -14.14
CA GLY A 46 -4.13 5.82 -15.24
C GLY A 46 -4.22 4.33 -14.88
N ALA A 47 -4.22 3.95 -13.60
CA ALA A 47 -4.49 2.57 -13.21
C ALA A 47 -5.90 2.15 -13.63
N ARG A 48 -6.04 0.95 -14.21
CA ARG A 48 -7.33 0.38 -14.67
C ARG A 48 -7.67 -0.98 -14.09
N ARG A 49 -6.74 -1.61 -13.39
CA ARG A 49 -6.93 -2.90 -12.71
C ARG A 49 -6.57 -2.74 -11.25
N VAL A 50 -7.58 -2.73 -10.39
CA VAL A 50 -7.39 -2.59 -8.94
C VAL A 50 -8.07 -3.76 -8.26
N THR A 51 -7.39 -4.41 -7.33
CA THR A 51 -8.02 -5.33 -6.38
C THR A 51 -7.99 -4.66 -5.02
N LEU A 52 -9.16 -4.41 -4.44
CA LEU A 52 -9.29 -3.74 -3.15
C LEU A 52 -9.72 -4.75 -2.10
N VAL A 53 -8.88 -4.90 -1.07
CA VAL A 53 -9.15 -5.76 0.08
C VAL A 53 -9.53 -4.88 1.27
N ASP A 54 -10.77 -4.99 1.75
CA ASP A 54 -11.22 -4.32 2.99
C ASP A 54 -12.55 -4.96 3.45
N ASP A 55 -12.68 -5.29 4.73
CA ASP A 55 -13.88 -5.88 5.33
C ASP A 55 -14.82 -4.87 6.00
N ASP A 56 -14.36 -3.64 6.23
CA ASP A 56 -15.11 -2.64 6.97
C ASP A 56 -16.25 -2.01 6.14
N VAL A 57 -17.09 -1.28 6.86
CA VAL A 57 -18.05 -0.31 6.31
C VAL A 57 -17.54 1.13 6.49
N VAL A 58 -18.05 2.04 5.68
CA VAL A 58 -17.79 3.46 5.82
C VAL A 58 -18.47 3.97 7.10
N ASP A 59 -17.69 4.63 7.95
CA ASP A 59 -18.16 5.22 9.20
C ASP A 59 -17.96 6.73 9.19
N ALA A 60 -18.94 7.49 9.70
CA ALA A 60 -18.90 8.95 9.73
C ALA A 60 -17.68 9.49 10.49
N SER A 61 -17.26 8.81 11.56
CA SER A 61 -16.08 9.14 12.37
C SER A 61 -14.74 8.89 11.67
N ASN A 62 -14.77 8.38 10.42
CA ASN A 62 -13.59 8.16 9.61
C ASN A 62 -13.47 9.11 8.41
N LEU A 63 -14.52 9.88 8.10
CA LEU A 63 -14.57 10.77 6.93
C LEU A 63 -13.50 11.87 6.95
N GLN A 64 -13.06 12.32 8.14
CA GLN A 64 -11.99 13.30 8.30
C GLN A 64 -10.61 12.86 7.77
N ARG A 65 -10.46 11.58 7.42
CA ARG A 65 -9.22 11.02 6.84
C ARG A 65 -9.45 10.08 5.66
N GLN A 66 -10.65 9.52 5.50
CA GLN A 66 -11.00 8.63 4.39
C GLN A 66 -11.62 9.43 3.24
N VAL A 67 -10.78 10.22 2.59
CA VAL A 67 -11.17 11.23 1.58
C VAL A 67 -11.80 10.68 0.29
N LEU A 68 -11.88 9.35 0.14
CA LEU A 68 -12.58 8.72 -0.98
C LEU A 68 -14.11 8.69 -0.76
N TYR A 69 -14.55 8.73 0.50
CA TYR A 69 -15.95 8.56 0.86
C TYR A 69 -16.61 9.87 1.27
N GLU A 70 -17.92 9.92 1.08
CA GLU A 70 -18.77 11.03 1.50
C GLU A 70 -19.81 10.56 2.52
N THR A 71 -20.53 11.49 3.13
CA THR A 71 -21.61 11.20 4.09
C THR A 71 -22.66 10.24 3.50
N ALA A 72 -22.92 10.34 2.18
CA ALA A 72 -23.86 9.44 1.49
C ALA A 72 -23.38 7.98 1.41
N ASN A 73 -22.09 7.71 1.65
CA ASN A 73 -21.53 6.36 1.65
C ASN A 73 -21.59 5.69 3.03
N VAL A 74 -21.95 6.39 4.11
CA VAL A 74 -21.95 5.84 5.47
C VAL A 74 -22.85 4.60 5.56
N GLY A 75 -22.32 3.54 6.17
CA GLY A 75 -22.98 2.23 6.27
C GLY A 75 -22.75 1.30 5.06
N MET A 76 -22.22 1.81 3.96
CA MET A 76 -21.85 0.99 2.81
C MET A 76 -20.53 0.26 3.06
N ALA A 77 -20.37 -0.96 2.54
CA ALA A 77 -19.07 -1.63 2.52
C ALA A 77 -18.02 -0.73 1.85
N LYS A 78 -16.85 -0.57 2.44
CA LYS A 78 -15.79 0.31 1.92
C LYS A 78 -15.39 -0.06 0.50
N THR A 79 -15.28 -1.36 0.21
CA THR A 79 -14.99 -1.89 -1.13
C THR A 79 -16.02 -1.44 -2.17
N LEU A 80 -17.31 -1.51 -1.85
CA LEU A 80 -18.39 -1.09 -2.73
C LEU A 80 -18.44 0.44 -2.90
N ALA A 81 -18.30 1.17 -1.79
CA ALA A 81 -18.25 2.63 -1.81
C ALA A 81 -17.07 3.13 -2.66
N ALA A 82 -15.89 2.52 -2.48
CA ALA A 82 -14.69 2.85 -3.24
C ALA A 82 -14.90 2.60 -4.73
N GLU A 83 -15.47 1.47 -5.12
CA GLU A 83 -15.79 1.22 -6.53
C GLU A 83 -16.70 2.30 -7.11
N SER A 84 -17.81 2.62 -6.41
CA SER A 84 -18.76 3.63 -6.88
C SER A 84 -18.06 4.98 -7.10
N GLN A 85 -17.21 5.39 -6.17
CA GLN A 85 -16.52 6.68 -6.18
C GLN A 85 -15.41 6.73 -7.24
N LEU A 86 -14.65 5.65 -7.41
CA LEU A 86 -13.56 5.60 -8.38
C LEU A 86 -14.07 5.50 -9.82
N ARG A 87 -15.21 4.82 -10.06
CA ARG A 87 -15.81 4.73 -11.40
C ARG A 87 -16.38 6.06 -11.92
N LEU A 88 -16.68 7.00 -11.03
CA LEU A 88 -17.00 8.38 -11.42
C LEU A 88 -15.80 9.08 -12.07
N ARG A 89 -14.57 8.67 -11.72
CA ARG A 89 -13.31 9.25 -12.20
C ARG A 89 -12.74 8.47 -13.39
N ALA A 90 -12.88 7.15 -13.41
CA ALA A 90 -12.46 6.28 -14.51
C ALA A 90 -13.53 5.20 -14.77
N ARG A 91 -14.36 5.40 -15.81
CA ARG A 91 -15.49 4.49 -16.10
C ARG A 91 -15.05 3.09 -16.54
N ASP A 92 -13.86 2.99 -17.14
CA ASP A 92 -13.21 1.77 -17.60
C ASP A 92 -12.42 1.05 -16.50
N LEU A 93 -12.40 1.57 -15.27
CA LEU A 93 -11.80 0.91 -14.12
C LEU A 93 -12.46 -0.45 -13.88
N ARG A 94 -11.61 -1.49 -13.81
CA ARG A 94 -11.95 -2.82 -13.33
C ARG A 94 -11.47 -2.93 -11.89
N LEU A 95 -12.41 -2.86 -10.96
CA LEU A 95 -12.14 -3.03 -9.53
C LEU A 95 -12.68 -4.37 -9.06
N THR A 96 -11.78 -5.24 -8.58
CA THR A 96 -12.14 -6.50 -7.92
C THR A 96 -12.27 -6.24 -6.42
N GLN A 97 -13.47 -6.44 -5.88
CA GLN A 97 -13.74 -6.29 -4.46
C GLN A 97 -13.42 -7.57 -3.70
N VAL A 98 -12.61 -7.48 -2.65
CA VAL A 98 -12.30 -8.59 -1.75
C VAL A 98 -12.72 -8.18 -0.34
N ARG A 99 -13.97 -8.49 0.02
CA ARG A 99 -14.58 -8.08 1.28
C ARG A 99 -14.27 -9.08 2.40
N ARG A 100 -13.01 -9.16 2.81
CA ARG A 100 -12.56 -10.00 3.92
C ARG A 100 -11.35 -9.37 4.60
N ARG A 101 -11.24 -9.58 5.92
CA ARG A 101 -10.01 -9.28 6.65
C ARG A 101 -8.97 -10.31 6.25
N LEU A 102 -7.79 -9.84 5.86
CA LEU A 102 -6.66 -10.72 5.61
C LEU A 102 -5.69 -10.64 6.78
N ASP A 103 -5.42 -11.77 7.39
CA ASP A 103 -4.22 -11.97 8.19
C ASP A 103 -3.07 -12.48 7.29
N ALA A 104 -1.94 -12.84 7.89
CA ALA A 104 -0.79 -13.36 7.13
C ALA A 104 -1.12 -14.60 6.30
N ARG A 105 -1.94 -15.51 6.84
CA ARG A 105 -2.33 -16.75 6.15
C ARG A 105 -3.29 -16.44 4.99
N GLY A 106 -4.32 -15.66 5.25
CA GLY A 106 -5.29 -15.26 4.24
C GLY A 106 -4.63 -14.46 3.11
N LEU A 107 -3.60 -13.65 3.41
CA LEU A 107 -2.81 -12.96 2.39
C LEU A 107 -1.96 -13.95 1.57
N ALA A 108 -1.37 -14.97 2.20
CA ALA A 108 -0.63 -16.00 1.48
C ALA A 108 -1.53 -16.75 0.48
N GLU A 109 -2.68 -17.23 0.95
CA GLU A 109 -3.71 -17.90 0.14
C GLU A 109 -4.22 -16.95 -0.97
N PHE A 110 -4.54 -15.70 -0.64
CA PHE A 110 -4.97 -14.70 -1.63
C PHE A 110 -3.97 -14.53 -2.77
N LEU A 111 -2.68 -14.46 -2.43
CA LEU A 111 -1.66 -14.18 -3.43
C LEU A 111 -1.46 -15.38 -4.36
N GLU A 112 -1.82 -16.63 -4.00
CA GLU A 112 -1.67 -17.81 -4.88
C GLU A 112 -2.32 -17.62 -6.25
N ASP A 113 -3.46 -16.93 -6.29
CA ASP A 113 -4.21 -16.66 -7.52
C ASP A 113 -3.75 -15.40 -8.27
N VAL A 114 -2.72 -14.70 -7.77
CA VAL A 114 -2.26 -13.43 -8.30
C VAL A 114 -1.01 -13.63 -9.16
N ASP A 115 -1.03 -13.12 -10.40
CA ASP A 115 0.15 -13.10 -11.27
C ASP A 115 1.20 -12.13 -10.71
N PRO A 116 2.35 -12.61 -10.22
CA PRO A 116 3.37 -11.75 -9.63
C PRO A 116 4.06 -10.85 -10.66
N ALA A 117 4.07 -11.23 -11.94
CA ALA A 117 4.77 -10.49 -12.98
C ALA A 117 4.04 -9.18 -13.35
N ALA A 118 2.73 -9.12 -13.13
CA ALA A 118 1.84 -8.02 -13.48
C ALA A 118 1.24 -7.29 -12.26
N THR A 119 1.73 -7.56 -11.05
CA THR A 119 1.13 -7.03 -9.81
C THR A 119 2.06 -6.09 -9.06
N VAL A 120 1.49 -5.05 -8.46
CA VAL A 120 2.10 -4.24 -7.40
C VAL A 120 1.19 -4.26 -6.17
N LEU A 121 1.76 -4.54 -5.01
CA LEU A 121 1.06 -4.59 -3.72
C LEU A 121 1.23 -3.26 -2.97
N LEU A 122 0.14 -2.71 -2.43
CA LEU A 122 0.15 -1.56 -1.55
C LEU A 122 -0.42 -1.99 -0.20
N GLU A 123 0.41 -1.95 0.84
CA GLU A 123 0.01 -2.26 2.20
C GLU A 123 -0.44 -0.96 2.91
N CYS A 124 -1.76 -0.73 2.89
CA CYS A 124 -2.41 0.48 3.39
C CYS A 124 -3.16 0.24 4.71
N SER A 125 -3.03 -0.94 5.34
CA SER A 125 -3.67 -1.23 6.61
C SER A 125 -2.94 -0.57 7.78
N ASP A 126 -3.60 -0.57 8.93
CA ASP A 126 -3.02 -0.19 10.22
C ASP A 126 -2.56 -1.40 11.04
N ASP A 127 -2.46 -2.59 10.43
CA ASP A 127 -2.04 -3.83 11.07
C ASP A 127 -0.52 -4.05 10.91
N PRO A 128 0.27 -3.98 11.99
CA PRO A 128 1.70 -4.28 11.92
C PRO A 128 2.00 -5.68 11.40
N GLY A 129 1.23 -6.70 11.80
CA GLY A 129 1.38 -8.07 11.32
C GLY A 129 1.18 -8.16 9.82
N LEU A 130 0.18 -7.47 9.27
CA LEU A 130 -0.04 -7.45 7.83
C LEU A 130 1.08 -6.71 7.06
N LYS A 131 1.72 -5.69 7.65
CA LYS A 131 2.94 -5.05 7.09
C LYS A 131 4.07 -6.04 6.91
N PHE A 132 4.34 -6.85 7.93
CA PHE A 132 5.37 -7.89 7.86
C PHE A 132 4.98 -9.00 6.86
N ALA A 133 3.73 -9.45 6.86
CA ALA A 133 3.25 -10.45 5.92
C ALA A 133 3.35 -9.97 4.45
N ALA A 134 2.92 -8.74 4.16
CA ALA A 134 3.02 -8.15 2.83
C ALA A 134 4.48 -8.02 2.37
N ASN A 135 5.41 -7.64 3.26
CA ASN A 135 6.83 -7.63 2.98
C ASN A 135 7.34 -9.04 2.58
N ASP A 136 7.08 -10.03 3.43
CA ASP A 136 7.65 -11.37 3.30
C ASP A 136 7.07 -12.09 2.08
N LEU A 137 5.74 -12.08 1.94
CA LEU A 137 5.03 -12.73 0.84
C LEU A 137 5.28 -12.01 -0.49
N GLY A 138 5.33 -10.67 -0.48
CA GLY A 138 5.68 -9.88 -1.65
C GLY A 138 7.06 -10.25 -2.20
N LEU A 139 8.08 -10.31 -1.33
CA LEU A 139 9.42 -10.77 -1.71
C LEU A 139 9.43 -12.23 -2.16
N ALA A 140 8.77 -13.13 -1.42
CA ALA A 140 8.71 -14.56 -1.74
C ALA A 140 8.10 -14.81 -3.12
N ARG A 141 7.09 -14.03 -3.52
CA ARG A 141 6.45 -14.13 -4.85
C ARG A 141 7.11 -13.25 -5.93
N GLY A 142 7.97 -12.31 -5.54
CA GLY A 142 8.59 -11.35 -6.46
C GLY A 142 7.67 -10.18 -6.83
N ILE A 143 6.64 -9.92 -6.02
CA ILE A 143 5.69 -8.82 -6.15
C ILE A 143 6.30 -7.57 -5.49
N PRO A 144 6.54 -6.48 -6.24
CA PRO A 144 6.90 -5.20 -5.64
C PRO A 144 5.84 -4.73 -4.65
N THR A 145 6.27 -4.31 -3.47
CA THR A 145 5.36 -3.94 -2.38
C THR A 145 5.69 -2.54 -1.87
N VAL A 146 4.68 -1.69 -1.71
CA VAL A 146 4.81 -0.38 -1.06
C VAL A 146 4.17 -0.45 0.32
N ILE A 147 4.94 -0.12 1.35
CA ILE A 147 4.50 -0.14 2.75
C ILE A 147 4.64 1.26 3.31
N ALA A 148 3.59 1.78 3.94
CA ALA A 148 3.64 3.03 4.66
C ALA A 148 2.98 2.95 6.04
N GLY A 149 3.33 3.89 6.91
CA GLY A 149 2.70 4.09 8.21
C GLY A 149 2.70 5.56 8.57
N VAL A 150 1.61 6.04 9.17
CA VAL A 150 1.48 7.44 9.62
C VAL A 150 0.91 7.45 11.02
N GLN A 151 1.56 8.20 11.90
CA GLN A 151 1.15 8.38 13.29
C GLN A 151 1.38 9.84 13.69
N ARG A 152 0.31 10.57 14.01
CA ARG A 152 0.34 12.01 14.31
C ARG A 152 1.08 12.81 13.23
N TRP A 153 2.28 13.30 13.56
CA TRP A 153 3.15 14.13 12.75
C TRP A 153 4.33 13.36 12.14
N ARG A 154 4.35 12.04 12.25
CA ARG A 154 5.42 11.21 11.69
C ARG A 154 4.82 10.26 10.68
N GLY A 155 5.48 10.12 9.55
CA GLY A 155 5.16 9.07 8.60
C GLY A 155 6.41 8.46 8.01
N GLN A 156 6.28 7.22 7.56
CA GLN A 156 7.35 6.43 6.99
C GLN A 156 6.82 5.66 5.78
N ILE A 157 7.64 5.53 4.75
CA ILE A 157 7.30 4.79 3.53
C ILE A 157 8.53 4.11 2.94
N ILE A 158 8.34 2.90 2.42
CA ILE A 158 9.36 2.12 1.73
C ILE A 158 8.74 1.37 0.55
N ALA A 159 9.47 1.33 -0.56
CA ALA A 159 9.22 0.40 -1.65
C ALA A 159 10.14 -0.82 -1.49
N VAL A 160 9.59 -2.02 -1.51
CA VAL A 160 10.31 -3.28 -1.32
C VAL A 160 10.30 -4.06 -2.63
N VAL A 161 11.48 -4.46 -3.08
CA VAL A 161 11.69 -5.33 -4.23
C VAL A 161 12.82 -6.33 -3.93
N ARG A 162 12.84 -7.46 -4.64
CA ARG A 162 13.94 -8.42 -4.53
C ARG A 162 15.29 -7.77 -4.85
N GLY A 163 16.32 -8.13 -4.08
CA GLY A 163 17.69 -7.61 -4.24
C GLY A 163 17.97 -6.29 -3.52
N ALA A 164 16.96 -5.64 -2.95
CA ALA A 164 17.10 -4.45 -2.11
C ALA A 164 16.88 -4.79 -0.62
N ALA A 165 17.19 -3.85 0.27
CA ALA A 165 16.80 -3.97 1.67
C ALA A 165 15.27 -4.05 1.77
N CYS A 166 14.78 -4.83 2.73
CA CYS A 166 13.35 -5.02 2.93
C CYS A 166 12.87 -4.39 4.24
N TYR A 167 11.57 -4.43 4.49
CA TYR A 167 10.99 -3.94 5.74
C TYR A 167 11.63 -4.62 6.97
N ARG A 168 11.91 -5.93 6.87
CA ARG A 168 12.58 -6.69 7.93
C ARG A 168 14.04 -6.31 8.18
N CYS A 169 14.70 -5.69 7.22
CA CYS A 169 16.05 -5.16 7.42
C CYS A 169 16.05 -3.94 8.34
N LEU A 170 14.91 -3.24 8.45
CA LEU A 170 14.72 -2.06 9.30
C LEU A 170 14.03 -2.40 10.62
N TYR A 171 13.06 -3.33 10.59
CA TYR A 171 12.28 -3.74 11.75
C TYR A 171 12.33 -5.26 11.88
N GLU A 172 12.91 -5.80 12.95
CA GLU A 172 13.16 -7.25 13.05
C GLU A 172 11.89 -8.10 13.17
N ALA A 173 10.96 -7.66 14.00
CA ALA A 173 9.71 -8.33 14.28
C ALA A 173 8.59 -7.31 14.55
N PRO A 174 7.31 -7.70 14.37
CA PRO A 174 6.20 -6.89 14.84
C PRO A 174 6.38 -6.57 16.33
N PRO A 175 6.11 -5.33 16.78
CA PRO A 175 6.07 -5.04 18.20
C PRO A 175 5.00 -5.92 18.87
N PRO A 176 5.19 -6.36 20.13
CA PRO A 176 4.15 -7.03 20.91
C PRO A 176 2.85 -6.21 20.89
N ALA A 177 1.70 -6.87 20.81
CA ALA A 177 0.40 -6.20 20.71
C ALA A 177 0.15 -5.19 21.85
N GLU A 178 0.70 -5.47 23.04
CA GLU A 178 0.64 -4.62 24.23
C GLU A 178 1.41 -3.29 24.08
N LEU A 179 2.43 -3.27 23.22
CA LEU A 179 3.30 -2.12 22.95
C LEU A 179 2.94 -1.37 21.67
N ALA A 180 1.95 -1.87 20.91
CA ALA A 180 1.47 -1.29 19.67
C ALA A 180 0.09 -0.63 19.89
N PRO A 181 0.03 0.61 20.42
CA PRO A 181 -1.25 1.29 20.55
C PRO A 181 -1.89 1.45 19.17
N ALA A 182 -3.19 1.11 19.07
CA ALA A 182 -3.94 1.28 17.84
C ALA A 182 -3.80 2.72 17.30
N CYS A 183 -3.73 2.89 15.99
CA CYS A 183 -3.62 4.22 15.37
C CYS A 183 -4.75 5.17 15.82
N SER A 184 -5.93 4.62 16.16
CA SER A 184 -7.07 5.35 16.74
C SER A 184 -6.81 5.93 18.13
N ALA A 185 -5.98 5.29 18.95
CA ALA A 185 -5.64 5.76 20.30
C ALA A 185 -4.62 6.91 20.29
N VAL A 186 -3.82 7.02 19.22
CA VAL A 186 -2.74 8.01 19.11
C VAL A 186 -3.16 9.23 18.27
N GLY A 187 -4.19 9.07 17.43
CA GLY A 187 -4.74 10.10 16.56
C GLY A 187 -3.96 10.22 15.24
N ILE A 188 -4.69 10.46 14.16
CA ILE A 188 -4.14 10.58 12.80
C ILE A 188 -4.68 11.84 12.13
N ILE A 189 -3.78 12.59 11.50
CA ILE A 189 -4.13 13.81 10.76
C ILE A 189 -4.49 13.38 9.34
N GLY A 190 -5.72 13.70 8.89
CA GLY A 190 -6.20 13.31 7.56
C GLY A 190 -5.28 13.76 6.43
N ALA A 191 -4.78 14.99 6.49
CA ALA A 191 -3.81 15.51 5.52
C ALA A 191 -2.47 14.73 5.51
N ALA A 192 -2.00 14.28 6.68
CA ALA A 192 -0.79 13.46 6.79
C ALA A 192 -0.98 12.09 6.12
N ALA A 193 -2.12 11.43 6.39
CA ALA A 193 -2.49 10.18 5.72
C ALA A 193 -2.66 10.38 4.21
N GLY A 194 -3.29 11.50 3.83
CA GLY A 194 -3.43 12.00 2.45
C GLY A 194 -2.11 12.06 1.70
N LEU A 195 -1.10 12.71 2.29
CA LEU A 195 0.23 12.85 1.72
C LEU A 195 0.87 11.48 1.47
N PHE A 196 0.87 10.61 2.47
CA PHE A 196 1.50 9.29 2.36
C PHE A 196 0.77 8.37 1.41
N GLY A 197 -0.57 8.37 1.35
CA GLY A 197 -1.29 7.54 0.37
C GLY A 197 -1.02 7.96 -1.08
N HIS A 198 -0.94 9.27 -1.37
CA HIS A 198 -0.51 9.71 -2.70
C HIS A 198 0.95 9.37 -2.99
N TRP A 199 1.83 9.43 -1.98
CA TRP A 199 3.20 8.96 -2.13
C TRP A 199 3.25 7.46 -2.43
N MET A 200 2.43 6.64 -1.77
CA MET A 200 2.30 5.22 -2.08
C MET A 200 1.86 4.98 -3.53
N ALA A 201 0.85 5.72 -4.01
CA ALA A 201 0.41 5.65 -5.40
C ALA A 201 1.54 6.01 -6.37
N LEU A 202 2.30 7.08 -6.10
CA LEU A 202 3.43 7.49 -6.92
C LEU A 202 4.52 6.41 -6.99
N LEU A 203 4.89 5.81 -5.86
CA LEU A 203 5.86 4.70 -5.84
C LEU A 203 5.34 3.49 -6.61
N ALA A 204 4.07 3.13 -6.44
CA ALA A 204 3.45 2.02 -7.15
C ALA A 204 3.41 2.23 -8.67
N VAL A 205 3.08 3.44 -9.12
CA VAL A 205 3.09 3.82 -10.55
C VAL A 205 4.49 3.75 -11.15
N ARG A 206 5.52 4.17 -10.39
CA ARG A 206 6.92 4.04 -10.81
C ARG A 206 7.35 2.57 -10.89
N LEU A 207 6.99 1.76 -9.90
CA LEU A 207 7.24 0.32 -9.89
C LEU A 207 6.58 -0.40 -11.08
N ALA A 208 5.37 0.03 -11.46
CA ALA A 208 4.67 -0.48 -12.64
C ALA A 208 5.36 -0.06 -13.95
N SER A 209 5.83 1.19 -14.02
CA SER A 209 6.40 1.79 -15.25
C SER A 209 7.81 1.34 -15.58
N ALA A 210 8.63 1.04 -14.58
CA ALA A 210 10.05 0.76 -14.81
C ALA A 210 10.62 -0.22 -13.77
N ARG A 211 11.11 -1.35 -14.26
CA ARG A 211 11.80 -2.37 -13.45
C ARG A 211 13.26 -2.01 -13.11
N ALA A 212 13.83 -0.92 -13.63
CA ALA A 212 15.29 -0.68 -13.57
C ALA A 212 15.72 0.53 -12.72
N ASP A 213 15.03 1.67 -12.78
CA ASP A 213 15.37 2.91 -12.05
C ASP A 213 14.94 2.84 -10.57
N VAL A 214 13.81 2.20 -10.27
CA VAL A 214 13.34 1.99 -8.89
C VAL A 214 14.27 1.03 -8.13
N ARG A 215 14.92 0.08 -8.81
CA ARG A 215 15.77 -0.95 -8.20
C ARG A 215 17.08 -0.41 -7.60
N GLY A 216 17.53 0.78 -7.98
CA GLY A 216 18.81 1.34 -7.54
C GLY A 216 18.71 2.23 -6.29
N GLU A 217 17.89 3.27 -6.34
CA GLU A 217 17.91 4.32 -5.30
C GLU A 217 16.66 4.38 -4.42
N LEU A 218 15.52 3.94 -4.94
CA LEU A 218 14.20 4.15 -4.31
C LEU A 218 13.73 2.90 -3.56
N ALA A 219 13.98 1.71 -4.12
CA ALA A 219 13.65 0.47 -3.46
C ALA A 219 14.65 0.15 -2.33
N GLY A 220 14.13 -0.28 -1.18
CA GLY A 220 14.88 -0.54 0.03
C GLY A 220 15.27 0.70 0.83
N SER A 221 15.03 1.90 0.30
CA SER A 221 15.18 3.16 1.02
C SER A 221 13.93 3.44 1.86
N LEU A 222 14.11 3.68 3.16
CA LEU A 222 13.04 4.17 4.04
C LEU A 222 13.05 5.69 4.04
N HIS A 223 11.95 6.29 3.61
CA HIS A 223 11.75 7.72 3.73
C HIS A 223 10.89 7.99 4.97
N ALA A 224 11.48 8.67 5.96
CA ALA A 224 10.78 9.15 7.14
C ALA A 224 10.56 10.67 7.02
N LEU A 225 9.34 11.12 7.28
CA LEU A 225 8.98 12.53 7.26
C LEU A 225 8.44 12.94 8.64
N ASP A 226 9.09 13.93 9.23
CA ASP A 226 8.51 14.69 10.34
C ASP A 226 7.72 15.87 9.75
N LEU A 227 6.43 15.90 10.02
CA LEU A 227 5.47 16.84 9.46
C LEU A 227 5.39 18.13 10.27
N ARG A 228 6.08 18.24 11.41
CA ARG A 228 6.14 19.48 12.21
C ARG A 228 7.09 20.49 11.57
N ASP A 229 8.23 20.01 11.11
CA ASP A 229 9.28 20.80 10.48
C ASP A 229 9.46 20.50 8.98
N MET A 230 8.61 19.61 8.44
CA MET A 230 8.64 19.14 7.05
C MET A 230 10.00 18.54 6.64
N ARG A 231 10.70 17.90 7.59
CA ARG A 231 12.01 17.30 7.35
C ARG A 231 11.88 15.86 6.86
N VAL A 232 12.40 15.61 5.66
CA VAL A 232 12.58 14.26 5.11
C VAL A 232 13.95 13.72 5.51
N GLN A 233 13.97 12.54 6.14
CA GLN A 233 15.16 11.72 6.33
C GLN A 233 15.04 10.47 5.46
N THR A 234 16.03 10.24 4.61
CA THR A 234 16.11 9.01 3.80
C THR A 234 17.18 8.10 4.39
N LEU A 235 16.76 6.93 4.85
CA LEU A 235 17.65 5.86 5.30
C LEU A 235 17.81 4.87 4.14
N ARG A 236 19.07 4.60 3.77
CA ARG A 236 19.42 3.68 2.68
C ARG A 236 20.15 2.46 3.24
N PRO A 237 19.45 1.57 3.97
CA PRO A 237 20.06 0.37 4.52
C PRO A 237 20.54 -0.55 3.40
N ARG A 238 21.58 -1.34 3.69
CA ARG A 238 21.90 -2.51 2.88
C ARG A 238 21.03 -3.69 3.32
N PRO A 239 20.77 -4.69 2.45
CA PRO A 239 20.17 -5.95 2.87
C PRO A 239 20.93 -6.52 4.08
N ARG A 240 20.22 -6.80 5.17
CA ARG A 240 20.84 -7.34 6.39
C ARG A 240 21.28 -8.80 6.12
N PRO A 241 22.53 -9.17 6.41
CA PRO A 241 22.95 -10.58 6.38
C PRO A 241 22.04 -11.44 7.27
N GLY A 242 21.55 -12.56 6.75
CA GLY A 242 20.62 -13.44 7.48
C GLY A 242 19.21 -12.86 7.69
N CYS A 243 18.81 -11.82 6.95
CA CYS A 243 17.41 -11.37 6.96
C CYS A 243 16.48 -12.50 6.49
N PRO A 244 15.51 -12.93 7.32
CA PRO A 244 14.68 -14.09 6.97
C PRO A 244 13.81 -13.84 5.75
N ALA A 245 13.54 -12.59 5.37
CA ALA A 245 12.72 -12.28 4.20
C ALA A 245 13.51 -12.12 2.89
N CYS A 246 14.73 -11.56 2.93
CA CYS A 246 15.44 -11.16 1.71
C CYS A 246 16.86 -11.72 1.55
N ALA A 247 17.42 -12.43 2.53
CA ALA A 247 18.79 -12.96 2.46
C ALA A 247 18.91 -14.38 1.85
N GLY A 248 17.79 -15.03 1.50
CA GLY A 248 17.77 -16.37 0.87
C GLY A 248 17.16 -17.42 1.80
N GLU A 249 16.24 -18.20 1.22
CA GLU A 249 15.17 -19.00 1.85
C GLU A 249 14.28 -18.15 2.79
N GLY A 250 13.11 -17.75 2.28
CA GLY A 250 12.13 -16.96 3.03
C GLY A 250 11.79 -17.62 4.37
N PRO A 251 11.25 -16.89 5.37
CA PRO A 251 10.96 -17.50 6.65
C PRO A 251 9.97 -18.64 6.44
N GLU A 252 10.14 -19.77 7.16
CA GLU A 252 8.98 -20.58 7.50
C GLU A 252 8.02 -19.66 8.25
N LEU A 253 6.98 -19.20 7.55
CA LEU A 253 5.95 -18.37 8.13
C LEU A 253 5.25 -19.21 9.19
N ASP A 254 5.51 -18.93 10.47
CA ASP A 254 4.68 -19.46 11.55
C ASP A 254 3.31 -18.75 11.52
N VAL A 255 2.47 -19.22 10.60
CA VAL A 255 1.08 -18.80 10.41
C VAL A 255 0.17 -19.13 11.60
N SER A 256 0.68 -19.77 12.67
CA SER A 256 -0.11 -20.13 13.85
C SER A 256 -0.38 -18.95 14.80
N THR A 257 0.40 -17.87 14.70
CA THR A 257 0.39 -16.75 15.68
C THR A 257 -0.51 -15.58 15.30
N ALA A 258 -1.03 -15.51 14.07
CA ALA A 258 -1.95 -14.46 13.63
C ALA A 258 -3.41 -14.80 13.92
N ARG A 259 -3.76 -15.09 15.18
CA ARG A 259 -5.18 -15.19 15.57
C ARG A 259 -5.73 -13.78 15.74
N CYS A 260 -6.57 -13.36 14.80
CA CYS A 260 -7.47 -12.23 14.99
C CYS A 260 -8.29 -12.50 16.26
N ALA A 261 -7.99 -11.78 17.35
CA ALA A 261 -8.79 -11.82 18.56
C ALA A 261 -10.14 -11.16 18.25
N ALA A 262 -11.10 -11.97 17.83
CA ALA A 262 -12.50 -11.60 17.80
C ALA A 262 -12.96 -11.33 19.24
N ARG A 263 -13.42 -10.11 19.50
CA ARG A 263 -14.43 -9.82 20.52
C ARG A 263 -15.60 -9.15 19.83
#